data_AF-A0A3D4QW96-F1
#
_entry.id   AF-A0A3D4QW96-F1
#
_cell.length_a   1.000
_cell.length_b   1.000
_cell.length_c   1.000
_cell.angle_alpha   90.00
_cell.angle_beta   90.00
_cell.angle_gamma   90.00
#
_symmetry.space_group_name_H-M   'P 1'
#
loop_
_entity.id
_entity.type
_entity.pdbx_description
1 polymer ?
#
loop_
_entity_poly.entity_id
_entity_poly.type
_entity_poly.pdbx_seq_one_letter_code
_entity_poly.pdbx_strand_id
1 'polypeptide(L)'
;MQVIQRMFDSYRVEEQAYKGCLSLLKLADKYTSERLEDACRAALSKIPNPRYKNIRLILEAGQDKKANETAKTSVNATSSEYAIVSGAAYYGGVNHEE
;
A
#
# COMPACT_ATOMS: atom_id res chain seq x y z
N MET A 1 -12.41 9.61 8.59
CA MET A 1 -12.03 8.68 7.51
C MET A 1 -11.34 9.44 6.36
N GLN A 2 -10.02 9.67 6.44
CA GLN A 2 -9.26 10.55 5.51
C GLN A 2 -9.21 10.05 4.06
N VAL A 3 -9.44 8.76 3.83
CA VAL A 3 -9.43 8.14 2.50
C VAL A 3 -10.52 8.71 1.59
N ILE A 4 -11.73 8.90 2.12
CA ILE A 4 -12.86 9.42 1.33
C ILE A 4 -12.54 10.83 0.84
N GLN A 5 -12.05 11.70 1.73
CA GLN A 5 -11.63 13.05 1.38
C GLN A 5 -10.57 13.03 0.27
N ARG A 6 -9.52 12.21 0.42
CA ARG A 6 -8.47 12.04 -0.59
C ARG A 6 -9.02 11.56 -1.95
N MET A 7 -10.06 10.72 -1.94
CA MET A 7 -10.72 10.28 -3.18
C MET A 7 -11.46 11.44 -3.84
N PHE A 8 -12.20 12.27 -3.10
CA PHE A 8 -12.86 13.46 -3.65
C PHE A 8 -11.84 14.49 -4.16
N ASP A 9 -10.82 14.80 -3.37
CA ASP A 9 -9.75 15.72 -3.76
C ASP A 9 -8.98 15.26 -5.02
N SER A 10 -9.03 13.95 -5.34
CA SER A 10 -8.38 13.38 -6.52
C SER A 10 -9.10 13.68 -7.83
N TYR A 11 -10.41 13.97 -7.76
CA TYR A 11 -11.25 14.17 -8.94
C TYR A 11 -11.65 15.62 -9.05
N ARG A 12 -11.59 16.15 -10.28
CA ARG A 12 -12.11 17.49 -10.58
C ARG A 12 -13.64 17.52 -10.59
N VAL A 13 -14.27 16.37 -10.74
CA VAL A 13 -15.73 16.19 -10.77
C VAL A 13 -16.09 15.19 -9.67
N GLU A 14 -16.82 15.65 -8.66
CA GLU A 14 -17.15 14.87 -7.46
C GLU A 14 -17.90 13.56 -7.77
N GLU A 15 -18.73 13.56 -8.81
CA GLU A 15 -19.49 12.38 -9.25
C GLU A 15 -18.60 11.19 -9.61
N GLN A 16 -17.35 11.44 -10.02
CA GLN A 16 -16.38 10.38 -10.31
C GLN A 16 -15.90 9.65 -9.04
N ALA A 17 -15.95 10.32 -7.88
CA ALA A 17 -15.59 9.72 -6.60
C ALA A 17 -16.69 8.79 -6.07
N TYR A 18 -17.96 9.04 -6.40
CA TYR A 18 -19.11 8.32 -5.86
C TYR A 18 -19.04 6.81 -6.05
N LYS A 19 -18.66 6.36 -7.25
CA LYS A 19 -18.49 4.92 -7.52
C LYS A 19 -17.42 4.30 -6.62
N GLY A 20 -16.34 5.04 -6.34
CA GLY A 20 -15.28 4.62 -5.44
C GLY A 20 -15.76 4.51 -4.00
N CYS A 21 -16.45 5.54 -3.50
CA CYS A 21 -17.01 5.59 -2.16
C CYS A 21 -18.05 4.50 -1.92
N LEU A 22 -18.95 4.28 -2.88
CA LEU A 22 -19.95 3.21 -2.81
C LEU A 22 -19.29 1.83 -2.77
N SER A 23 -18.25 1.62 -3.58
CA SER A 23 -17.50 0.37 -3.59
C SER A 23 -16.76 0.15 -2.26
N LEU A 24 -16.33 1.24 -1.60
CA LEU A 24 -15.71 1.18 -0.28
C LEU A 24 -16.73 0.85 0.82
N LEU A 25 -17.95 1.39 0.76
CA LEU A 25 -19.03 0.97 1.66
C LEU A 25 -19.34 -0.52 1.52
N LYS A 26 -19.41 -1.04 0.29
CA LYS A 26 -19.60 -2.48 0.05
C LYS A 26 -18.48 -3.36 0.63
N LEU A 27 -17.27 -2.83 0.80
CA LEU A 27 -16.20 -3.56 1.49
C LEU A 27 -16.47 -3.65 2.99
N ALA A 28 -17.12 -2.65 3.59
CA ALA A 28 -17.52 -2.68 5.01
C ALA A 28 -18.60 -3.74 5.28
N ASP A 29 -19.41 -4.10 4.28
CA ASP A 29 -20.36 -5.21 4.41
C ASP A 29 -19.66 -6.58 4.42
N LYS A 30 -18.53 -6.69 3.72
CA LYS A 30 -17.77 -7.95 3.57
C LYS A 30 -16.72 -8.16 4.66
N TYR A 31 -16.13 -7.09 5.15
CA TYR A 31 -15.04 -7.10 6.13
C TYR A 31 -15.45 -6.30 7.36
N THR A 32 -14.91 -6.65 8.53
CA THR A 32 -15.19 -5.88 9.76
C THR A 32 -14.68 -4.45 9.63
N SER A 33 -15.35 -3.50 10.31
CA SER A 33 -14.98 -2.09 10.32
C SER A 33 -13.50 -1.89 10.69
N GLU A 34 -13.03 -2.63 11.70
CA GLU A 34 -11.64 -2.58 12.16
C GLU A 34 -10.64 -2.96 11.04
N ARG A 35 -10.89 -4.06 10.33
CA ARG A 35 -10.02 -4.49 9.22
C ARG A 35 -10.03 -3.49 8.06
N LEU A 36 -11.18 -2.88 7.77
CA LEU A 36 -11.30 -1.88 6.72
C LEU A 36 -10.53 -0.60 7.08
N GLU A 37 -10.60 -0.16 8.33
CA GLU A 37 -9.85 0.99 8.82
C GLU A 37 -8.34 0.75 8.79
N ASP A 38 -7.89 -0.43 9.22
CA ASP A 38 -6.48 -0.82 9.15
C ASP A 38 -5.97 -0.87 7.70
N ALA A 39 -6.78 -1.42 6.79
CA ALA A 39 -6.46 -1.42 5.36
C ALA A 39 -6.36 0.01 4.80
N CYS A 40 -7.28 0.89 5.18
CA CYS A 40 -7.26 2.30 4.78
C CYS A 40 -6.00 3.01 5.29
N ARG A 41 -5.59 2.75 6.54
CA ARG A 41 -4.37 3.31 7.14
C ARG A 41 -3.12 2.80 6.43
N ALA A 42 -3.05 1.49 6.18
CA ALA A 42 -1.96 0.89 5.42
C ALA A 42 -1.88 1.44 3.98
N ALA A 43 -3.02 1.71 3.35
CA ALA A 43 -3.08 2.30 2.02
C ALA A 43 -2.53 3.74 2.02
N LEU A 44 -2.93 4.57 2.98
CA LEU A 44 -2.48 5.96 3.11
C LEU A 44 -0.98 6.08 3.41
N SER A 45 -0.41 5.12 4.14
CA SER A 45 1.02 5.10 4.44
C SER A 45 1.88 4.81 3.19
N LYS A 46 1.34 4.05 2.23
CA LYS A 46 2.07 3.64 1.02
C LYS A 46 1.75 4.50 -0.20
N ILE A 47 0.54 5.04 -0.26
CA ILE A 47 0.00 5.69 -1.45
C ILE A 47 -0.67 7.00 -1.01
N PRO A 48 -0.23 8.16 -1.53
CA PRO A 48 -0.80 9.45 -1.14
C PRO A 48 -2.28 9.56 -1.52
N ASN A 49 -2.67 8.97 -2.65
CA ASN A 49 -4.04 8.95 -3.16
C ASN A 49 -4.57 7.52 -3.39
N PRO A 50 -5.03 6.84 -2.34
CA PRO A 50 -5.48 5.46 -2.43
C PRO A 50 -6.85 5.37 -3.12
N ARG A 51 -6.96 4.51 -4.14
CA ARG A 51 -8.23 4.15 -4.78
C ARG A 51 -8.80 2.86 -4.18
N TYR A 52 -10.08 2.60 -4.43
CA TYR A 52 -10.78 1.37 -4.05
C TYR A 52 -9.97 0.09 -4.33
N LYS A 53 -9.37 -0.02 -5.52
CA LYS A 53 -8.57 -1.20 -5.91
C LYS A 53 -7.40 -1.46 -4.96
N ASN A 54 -6.74 -0.40 -4.47
CA ASN A 54 -5.62 -0.52 -3.55
C ASN A 54 -6.07 -1.09 -2.21
N ILE A 55 -7.19 -0.56 -1.68
CA ILE A 55 -7.75 -0.99 -0.40
C ILE A 55 -8.23 -2.44 -0.48
N ARG A 56 -8.91 -2.78 -1.58
CA ARG A 56 -9.33 -4.17 -1.87
C ARG A 56 -8.13 -5.11 -1.90
N LEU A 57 -7.05 -4.74 -2.60
CA LEU A 57 -5.85 -5.56 -2.71
C LEU A 57 -5.18 -5.78 -1.34
N ILE A 58 -5.10 -4.74 -0.51
CA ILE A 58 -4.56 -4.82 0.86
C ILE A 58 -5.38 -5.80 1.71
N LEU A 59 -6.71 -5.73 1.63
CA LEU A 59 -7.62 -6.63 2.35
C LEU A 59 -7.54 -8.07 1.87
N GLU A 60 -7.45 -8.29 0.55
CA GLU A 60 -7.30 -9.61 -0.07
C GLU A 60 -5.94 -10.24 0.27
N ALA A 61 -4.87 -9.44 0.27
CA ALA A 61 -3.53 -9.89 0.64
C ALA A 61 -3.32 -10.03 2.17
N GLY A 62 -4.30 -9.63 2.99
CA GLY A 62 -4.20 -9.64 4.46
C GLY A 62 -3.12 -8.70 5.00
N GLN A 63 -2.70 -7.70 4.23
CA GLN A 63 -1.64 -6.76 4.62
C GLN A 63 -2.10 -5.78 5.70
N ASP A 64 -3.41 -5.61 5.88
CA ASP A 64 -4.02 -4.86 6.98
C ASP A 64 -3.59 -5.40 8.34
N LYS A 65 -3.47 -6.74 8.47
CA LYS A 65 -3.04 -7.38 9.72
C LYS A 65 -1.55 -7.19 10.01
N LYS A 66 -0.71 -7.23 8.97
CA LYS A 66 0.75 -7.05 9.08
C LYS A 66 1.13 -5.60 9.43
N ALA A 67 0.35 -4.62 8.97
CA ALA A 67 0.56 -3.23 9.32
C ALA A 67 0.43 -2.98 10.83
N ASN A 68 -0.46 -3.71 11.52
CA ASN A 68 -0.57 -3.66 12.98
C ASN A 68 0.70 -4.18 13.67
N GLU A 69 1.31 -5.25 13.15
CA GLU A 69 2.60 -5.77 13.62
C GLU A 69 3.76 -4.80 13.33
N THR A 70 3.77 -4.16 12.16
CA THR A 70 4.84 -3.20 11.80
C THR A 70 4.71 -1.90 12.59
N ALA A 71 3.48 -1.43 12.87
CA ALA A 71 3.24 -0.28 13.73
C ALA A 71 3.67 -0.55 15.19
N LYS A 72 3.52 -1.79 15.68
CA LYS A 72 4.06 -2.23 16.98
C LYS A 72 5.58 -2.40 16.96
N THR A 73 6.16 -2.75 15.82
CA THR A 73 7.61 -2.98 15.65
C THR A 73 8.39 -1.69 15.32
N SER A 74 7.72 -0.61 14.92
CA SER A 74 8.35 0.69 14.61
C SER A 74 9.03 1.37 15.81
N VAL A 75 8.99 0.79 17.01
CA VAL A 75 9.81 1.23 18.15
C VAL A 75 11.20 0.57 18.14
N ASN A 76 11.40 -0.53 17.40
CA ASN A 76 12.67 -1.28 17.36
C ASN A 76 12.90 -1.93 15.98
N ALA A 77 13.57 -1.25 15.05
CA ALA A 77 14.16 -1.93 13.89
C ALA A 77 15.33 -1.13 13.27
N THR A 78 16.45 -1.08 13.98
CA THR A 78 17.77 -1.04 13.35
C THR A 78 18.12 -2.47 12.92
N SER A 79 17.96 -2.81 11.64
CA SER A 79 18.86 -3.73 10.93
C SER A 79 18.45 -3.81 9.45
N SER A 80 19.19 -3.12 8.60
CA SER A 80 19.16 -3.32 7.15
C SER A 80 20.22 -4.37 6.82
N GLU A 81 19.83 -5.65 6.80
CA GLU A 81 20.75 -6.76 6.50
C GLU A 81 20.42 -7.48 5.17
N TYR A 82 19.70 -6.86 4.24
CA TYR A 82 19.42 -7.51 2.94
C TYR A 82 19.34 -6.49 1.79
N ALA A 83 20.38 -5.68 1.63
CA ALA A 83 20.58 -4.95 0.38
C ALA A 83 21.20 -5.91 -0.65
N ILE A 84 20.38 -6.49 -1.51
CA ILE A 84 20.85 -7.23 -2.68
C ILE A 84 21.38 -6.21 -3.68
N VAL A 85 22.69 -5.98 -3.66
CA VAL A 85 23.39 -5.16 -4.64
C VAL A 85 23.56 -5.98 -5.91
N SER A 86 22.83 -5.61 -6.96
CA SER A 86 23.08 -6.09 -8.33
C SER A 86 24.43 -5.55 -8.79
N GLY A 87 25.49 -6.35 -8.63
CA GLY A 87 26.86 -5.94 -8.90
C GLY A 87 27.11 -5.66 -10.39
N ALA A 88 27.89 -4.61 -10.65
CA ALA A 88 28.44 -4.27 -11.96
C ALA A 88 29.25 -5.41 -12.64
N ALA A 89 29.56 -6.47 -11.88
CA ALA A 89 30.15 -7.73 -12.38
C ALA A 89 29.33 -8.41 -13.49
N TYR A 90 28.03 -8.11 -13.62
CA TYR A 90 27.20 -8.66 -14.70
C TYR A 90 27.57 -8.14 -16.10
N TYR A 91 28.18 -6.95 -16.20
CA TYR A 91 28.56 -6.34 -17.49
C TYR A 91 30.08 -6.30 -17.72
N GLY A 92 30.87 -6.97 -16.88
CA GLY A 92 32.32 -7.06 -17.02
C GLY A 92 32.71 -8.01 -18.16
N GLY A 93 32.72 -7.49 -19.39
CA GLY A 93 33.25 -8.19 -20.56
C GLY A 93 34.72 -8.55 -20.35
N VAL A 94 34.98 -9.82 -20.07
CA VAL A 94 36.30 -10.43 -20.15
C VAL A 94 36.56 -10.71 -21.63
N ASN A 95 37.34 -9.86 -22.30
CA ASN A 95 38.10 -10.30 -23.46
C ASN A 95 39.58 -10.26 -23.06
N HIS A 96 40.09 -11.48 -22.97
CA HIS A 96 41.47 -11.87 -22.73
C HIS A 96 42.33 -11.54 -23.96
N GLU A 97 43.62 -11.41 -23.72
CA GLU A 97 44.71 -10.90 -24.56
C GLU A 97 44.99 -11.74 -25.82
N GLU A 98 45.41 -11.06 -26.91
CA GLU A 98 46.67 -11.31 -27.66
C GLU A 98 47.00 -10.09 -28.54
#